data_AF-A0A4Q6BRM7-F1
#
_entry.id   AF-A0A4Q6BRM7-F1
#
_cell.length_a   1.000
_cell.length_b   1.000
_cell.length_c   1.000
_cell.angle_alpha   90.00
_cell.angle_beta   90.00
_cell.angle_gamma   90.00
#
_symmetry.space_group_name_H-M   'P 1'
#
loop_
_entity.id
_entity.type
_entity.pdbx_description
1 polymer ?
#
loop_
_entity_poly.entity_id
_entity_poly.type
_entity_poly.pdbx_seq_one_letter_code
_entity_poly.pdbx_strand_id
1 'polypeptide(L)'
;MKFTTDVFGRYGLKFEVRDDAGRLGESTALVKVGPQKDGLLVQLGWTGFDRNDDASTFPRIALTATGPEANQPTCSLETAPKPSWCEISKQGATLTTLRFAGAMEGAYRIGVKYTDDRFVGGPVACVRIFLNGEQKQEICDKEARKGGTEWTLGAVVARTGVLEPLRDDGTVPDVTGAN
;
A
#
# COMPACT_ATOMS: atom_id res chain seq x y z
N MET A 1 -15.18 24.27 -7.69
CA MET A 1 -14.67 23.65 -6.44
C MET A 1 -13.58 22.66 -6.83
N LYS A 2 -12.40 22.71 -6.21
CA LYS A 2 -11.26 21.81 -6.49
C LYS A 2 -10.96 21.03 -5.21
N PHE A 3 -10.94 19.71 -5.29
CA PHE A 3 -10.63 18.80 -4.20
C PHE A 3 -9.26 18.18 -4.47
N THR A 4 -8.27 18.49 -3.65
CA THR A 4 -6.92 17.92 -3.74
C THR A 4 -6.78 16.88 -2.63
N THR A 5 -6.33 15.68 -2.99
CA THR A 5 -6.13 14.58 -2.04
C THR A 5 -4.66 14.29 -1.87
N ASP A 6 -4.23 14.20 -0.61
CA ASP A 6 -2.83 13.93 -0.27
C ASP A 6 -2.54 12.43 -0.15
N VAL A 7 -3.57 11.58 -0.18
CA VAL A 7 -3.47 10.11 -0.01
C VAL A 7 -4.41 9.39 -0.97
N PHE A 8 -4.02 8.20 -1.43
CA PHE A 8 -4.92 7.32 -2.18
C PHE A 8 -5.91 6.63 -1.23
N GLY A 9 -7.18 6.57 -1.60
CA GLY A 9 -8.19 5.98 -0.71
C GLY A 9 -9.61 6.38 -1.06
N ARG A 10 -10.50 6.21 -0.08
CA ARG A 10 -11.93 6.53 -0.22
C ARG A 10 -12.25 7.75 0.63
N TYR A 11 -12.89 8.74 0.02
CA TYR A 11 -13.30 9.97 0.67
C TYR A 11 -14.82 10.05 0.67
N GLY A 12 -15.40 10.23 1.86
CA GLY A 12 -16.80 10.62 2.02
C GLY A 12 -16.93 12.13 1.94
N LEU A 13 -17.66 12.62 0.95
CA LEU A 13 -17.99 14.04 0.82
C LEU A 13 -19.44 14.23 1.28
N LYS A 14 -19.66 15.11 2.27
CA LYS A 14 -21.00 15.57 2.66
C LYS A 14 -21.25 16.92 1.99
N PHE A 15 -22.36 17.03 1.29
CA PHE A 15 -22.84 18.26 0.68
C PHE A 15 -24.07 18.73 1.43
N GLU A 16 -24.10 20.01 1.75
CA GLU A 16 -25.27 20.71 2.23
C GLU A 16 -25.63 21.78 1.20
N VAL A 17 -26.88 21.77 0.75
CA VAL A 17 -27.41 22.72 -0.22
C VAL A 17 -28.56 23.46 0.47
N ARG A 18 -28.52 24.78 0.42
CA ARG A 18 -29.60 25.65 0.89
C ARG A 18 -30.23 26.35 -0.31
N ASP A 19 -31.55 26.32 -0.42
CA ASP A 19 -32.26 27.09 -1.45
C ASP A 19 -32.61 28.51 -0.99
N ASP A 20 -33.13 29.33 -1.91
CA ASP A 20 -33.50 30.72 -1.64
C ASP A 20 -34.64 30.86 -0.61
N ALA A 21 -35.42 29.79 -0.41
CA ALA A 21 -36.46 29.70 0.62
C ALA A 21 -35.92 29.24 1.98
N GLY A 22 -34.61 29.01 2.11
CA GLY A 22 -33.95 28.59 3.33
C GLY A 22 -34.09 27.11 3.66
N ARG A 23 -34.62 26.27 2.76
CA ARG A 23 -34.72 24.82 2.94
C ARG A 23 -33.34 24.20 2.74
N LEU A 24 -33.03 23.19 3.56
CA LEU A 24 -31.77 22.45 3.52
C LEU A 24 -31.97 21.09 2.84
N GLY A 25 -31.06 20.73 1.96
CA GLY A 25 -30.89 19.39 1.42
C GLY A 25 -29.48 18.89 1.74
N GLU A 26 -29.38 17.64 2.20
CA GLU A 26 -28.11 16.98 2.43
C GLU A 26 -27.89 15.84 1.43
N SER A 27 -26.65 15.64 0.99
CA SER A 27 -26.26 14.48 0.19
C SER A 27 -24.87 14.01 0.57
N THR A 28 -24.58 12.73 0.35
CA THR A 28 -23.25 12.16 0.55
C THR A 28 -22.77 11.49 -0.73
N ALA A 29 -21.48 11.66 -1.05
CA ALA A 29 -20.82 10.96 -2.15
C ALA A 29 -19.55 10.26 -1.66
N LEU A 30 -19.23 9.13 -2.28
CA LEU A 30 -17.97 8.43 -2.06
C LEU A 30 -17.07 8.60 -3.28
N VAL A 31 -15.89 9.19 -3.07
CA VAL A 31 -14.87 9.35 -4.10
C VAL A 31 -13.74 8.36 -3.83
N LYS A 32 -13.43 7.51 -4.82
CA LYS A 32 -12.23 6.66 -4.79
C LYS A 32 -11.12 7.39 -5.54
N VAL A 33 -9.98 7.56 -4.89
CA VAL A 33 -8.78 8.16 -5.48
C VAL A 33 -7.67 7.13 -5.50
N GLY A 34 -7.20 6.81 -6.70
CA GLY A 34 -5.99 6.01 -6.92
C GLY A 34 -4.84 6.85 -7.47
N PRO A 35 -3.66 6.24 -7.63
CA PRO A 35 -2.53 6.90 -8.29
C PRO A 35 -2.88 7.28 -9.73
N GLN A 36 -2.55 8.51 -10.16
CA GLN A 36 -2.80 8.98 -11.53
C GLN A 36 -1.86 8.38 -12.59
N LYS A 37 -0.83 7.65 -12.16
CA LYS A 37 0.19 7.08 -13.04
C LYS A 37 -0.09 5.61 -13.28
N ASP A 38 0.05 5.18 -14.53
CA ASP A 38 -0.03 3.79 -14.96
C ASP A 38 1.00 2.88 -14.27
N GLY A 39 0.76 1.58 -14.34
CA GLY A 39 1.63 0.53 -13.80
C GLY A 39 1.24 0.07 -12.40
N LEU A 40 2.11 -0.76 -11.83
CA LEU A 40 1.94 -1.35 -10.51
C LEU A 40 2.45 -0.39 -9.41
N LEU A 41 1.63 -0.16 -8.41
CA LEU A 41 1.99 0.56 -7.20
C LEU A 41 1.56 -0.23 -5.96
N VAL A 42 2.47 -0.35 -5.00
CA VAL A 42 2.21 -0.89 -3.67
C VAL A 42 2.34 0.24 -2.67
N GLN A 43 1.35 0.38 -1.80
CA GLN A 43 1.31 1.39 -0.75
C GLN A 43 1.22 0.70 0.60
N LEU A 44 2.12 1.04 1.51
CA LEU A 44 2.06 0.69 2.91
C LEU A 44 1.59 1.91 3.70
N GLY A 45 0.57 1.73 4.55
CA GLY A 45 0.19 2.76 5.51
C GLY A 45 -0.58 2.23 6.69
N TRP A 46 -0.62 3.03 7.76
CA TRP A 46 -1.43 2.76 8.94
C TRP A 46 -2.93 2.99 8.64
N THR A 47 -3.80 2.30 9.37
CA THR A 47 -5.25 2.53 9.43
C THR A 47 -5.78 2.26 10.83
N GLY A 48 -7.06 2.57 11.08
CA GLY A 48 -7.72 2.31 12.37
C GLY A 48 -7.23 3.19 13.51
N PHE A 49 -6.75 4.39 13.19
CA PHE A 49 -6.32 5.43 14.14
C PHE A 49 -7.20 6.68 13.98
N ASP A 50 -7.33 7.49 15.02
CA ASP A 50 -8.01 8.79 14.94
C ASP A 50 -7.11 9.80 14.23
N ARG A 51 -7.68 10.70 13.43
CA ARG A 51 -6.89 11.71 12.70
C ARG A 51 -6.05 12.61 13.60
N ASN A 52 -6.40 12.72 14.88
CA ASN A 52 -5.67 13.52 15.87
C ASN A 52 -4.61 12.71 16.64
N ASP A 53 -4.50 11.40 16.38
CA ASP A 53 -3.46 10.57 16.97
C ASP A 53 -2.07 11.01 16.46
N ASP A 54 -1.09 11.00 17.36
CA ASP A 54 0.29 11.33 17.00
C ASP A 54 0.94 10.15 16.26
N ALA A 55 1.06 10.30 14.94
CA ALA A 55 1.67 9.30 14.07
C ALA A 55 3.13 8.96 14.40
N SER A 56 3.85 9.80 15.15
CA SER A 56 5.21 9.50 15.59
C SER A 56 5.28 8.40 16.66
N THR A 57 4.14 8.12 17.31
CA THR A 57 4.01 7.05 18.32
C THR A 57 3.69 5.69 17.70
N PHE A 58 3.39 5.65 16.40
CA PHE A 58 3.06 4.39 15.73
C PHE A 58 4.33 3.53 15.56
N PRO A 59 4.21 2.19 15.63
CA PRO A 59 5.34 1.31 15.40
C PRO A 59 6.03 1.64 14.07
N ARG A 60 7.36 1.61 14.03
CA ARG A 60 8.08 1.81 12.77
C ARG A 60 7.99 0.55 11.93
N ILE A 61 7.57 0.74 10.68
CA ILE A 61 7.45 -0.32 9.67
C ILE A 61 8.13 0.10 8.37
N ALA A 62 8.63 -0.88 7.63
CA ALA A 62 9.26 -0.68 6.33
C ALA A 62 8.65 -1.63 5.30
N LEU A 63 8.26 -1.08 4.14
CA LEU A 63 7.85 -1.86 2.99
C LEU A 63 9.08 -2.49 2.33
N THR A 64 9.05 -3.80 2.13
CA THR A 64 10.08 -4.57 1.43
C THR A 64 9.50 -5.16 0.15
N ALA A 65 10.30 -5.15 -0.91
CA ALA A 65 10.01 -5.88 -2.13
C ALA A 65 11.25 -6.56 -2.68
N THR A 66 11.15 -7.82 -3.09
CA THR A 66 12.22 -8.54 -3.79
C THR A 66 11.78 -8.85 -5.20
N GLY A 67 12.70 -8.68 -6.16
CA GLY A 67 12.44 -8.92 -7.57
C GLY A 67 12.15 -10.38 -7.91
N PRO A 68 11.74 -10.65 -9.16
CA PRO A 68 11.41 -12.01 -9.61
C PRO A 68 12.62 -12.95 -9.64
N GLU A 69 13.84 -12.42 -9.72
CA GLU A 69 15.07 -13.21 -9.74
C GLU A 69 15.65 -13.37 -8.32
N ALA A 70 16.14 -14.56 -7.99
CA ALA A 70 16.57 -14.95 -6.65
C ALA A 70 17.71 -14.10 -6.05
N ASN A 71 18.49 -13.40 -6.88
CA ASN A 71 19.65 -12.62 -6.46
C ASN A 71 19.45 -11.11 -6.59
N GLN A 72 18.22 -10.65 -6.83
CA GLN A 72 17.98 -9.21 -6.92
C GLN A 72 17.95 -8.56 -5.54
N PRO A 73 18.56 -7.36 -5.39
CA PRO A 73 18.54 -6.65 -4.12
C PRO A 73 17.12 -6.30 -3.71
N THR A 74 16.82 -6.44 -2.42
CA THR A 74 15.53 -6.05 -1.86
C THR A 74 15.36 -4.54 -1.95
N CYS A 75 14.30 -4.10 -2.61
CA CYS A 75 13.82 -2.75 -2.58
C CYS A 75 13.18 -2.44 -1.21
N SER A 76 13.75 -1.51 -0.47
CA SER A 76 13.18 -0.94 0.76
C SER A 76 13.63 0.51 0.86
N LEU A 77 13.09 1.32 1.77
CA LEU A 77 13.58 2.70 1.98
C LEU A 77 15.04 2.73 2.47
N GLU A 78 15.47 1.69 3.19
CA GLU A 78 16.78 1.59 3.83
C GLU A 78 17.86 1.01 2.91
N THR A 79 17.49 0.26 1.86
CA THR A 79 18.47 -0.35 0.93
C THR A 79 19.13 0.70 0.04
N ALA A 80 20.45 0.66 -0.12
CA ALA A 80 21.17 1.44 -1.15
C ALA A 80 22.31 0.60 -1.77
N PRO A 81 22.50 0.62 -3.10
CA PRO A 81 21.70 1.32 -4.11
C PRO A 81 20.31 0.67 -4.33
N LYS A 82 19.34 1.45 -4.84
CA LYS A 82 18.01 0.92 -5.20
C LYS A 82 18.11 0.11 -6.51
N PRO A 83 17.39 -1.01 -6.65
CA PRO A 83 17.21 -1.66 -7.94
C PRO A 83 16.62 -0.72 -9.00
N SER A 84 16.92 -0.91 -10.28
CA SER A 84 16.41 -0.05 -11.37
C SER A 84 14.88 -0.08 -11.50
N TRP A 85 14.23 -1.17 -11.07
CA TRP A 85 12.78 -1.32 -11.05
C TRP A 85 12.11 -0.68 -9.81
N CYS A 86 12.88 -0.20 -8.84
CA CYS A 86 12.41 0.20 -7.51
C CYS A 86 12.31 1.72 -7.38
N GLU A 87 11.10 2.27 -7.50
CA GLU A 87 10.79 3.66 -7.15
C GLU A 87 10.05 3.71 -5.81
N ILE A 88 10.80 3.63 -4.72
CA ILE A 88 10.25 3.70 -3.35
C ILE A 88 10.39 5.10 -2.76
N SER A 89 9.33 5.61 -2.14
CA SER A 89 9.31 6.91 -1.48
C SER A 89 8.44 6.91 -0.23
N LYS A 90 8.81 7.74 0.74
CA LYS A 90 8.03 8.00 1.95
C LYS A 90 7.24 9.30 1.79
N GLN A 91 5.96 9.28 2.13
CA GLN A 91 5.08 10.44 2.10
C GLN A 91 4.57 10.70 3.52
N GLY A 92 5.04 11.78 4.14
CA GLY A 92 4.74 12.06 5.54
C GLY A 92 5.24 10.99 6.51
N ALA A 93 4.59 10.86 7.66
CA ALA A 93 5.02 9.93 8.72
C ALA A 93 4.52 8.49 8.50
N THR A 94 3.35 8.32 7.91
CA THR A 94 2.59 7.05 7.95
C THR A 94 2.52 6.31 6.63
N LEU A 95 3.00 6.89 5.53
CA LEU A 95 2.80 6.33 4.19
C LEU A 95 4.13 6.05 3.49
N THR A 96 4.27 4.85 2.95
CA THR A 96 5.35 4.48 2.04
C THR A 96 4.75 3.95 0.75
N THR A 97 5.26 4.40 -0.39
CA THR A 97 4.81 3.95 -1.70
C THR A 97 5.98 3.36 -2.48
N LEU A 98 5.72 2.28 -3.19
CA LEU A 98 6.63 1.59 -4.08
C LEU A 98 5.99 1.53 -5.46
N ARG A 99 6.64 2.11 -6.46
CA ARG A 99 6.28 1.94 -7.87
C ARG A 99 7.30 1.03 -8.55
N PHE A 100 6.81 0.16 -9.43
CA PHE A 100 7.63 -0.75 -10.21
C PHE A 100 7.97 -0.11 -11.57
N ALA A 101 9.12 0.55 -11.65
CA ALA A 101 9.56 1.27 -12.84
C ALA A 101 9.89 0.30 -13.99
N GLY A 102 9.16 0.41 -15.11
CA GLY A 102 9.40 -0.41 -16.31
C GLY A 102 9.18 -1.91 -16.15
N ALA A 103 8.73 -2.35 -14.97
CA ALA A 103 8.65 -3.73 -14.54
C ALA A 103 7.19 -4.20 -14.56
N MET A 104 6.71 -4.56 -15.76
CA MET A 104 5.35 -5.09 -15.96
C MET A 104 5.31 -6.61 -16.06
N GLU A 105 6.45 -7.29 -15.90
CA GLU A 105 6.56 -8.74 -16.01
C GLU A 105 7.16 -9.36 -14.75
N GLY A 106 6.79 -10.61 -14.50
CA GLY A 106 7.19 -11.35 -13.31
C GLY A 106 6.33 -11.04 -12.09
N ALA A 107 6.79 -11.54 -10.95
CA ALA A 107 6.11 -11.41 -9.68
C ALA A 107 7.10 -11.07 -8.57
N TYR A 108 6.71 -10.11 -7.73
CA TYR A 108 7.59 -9.44 -6.78
C TYR A 108 7.17 -9.79 -5.37
N ARG A 109 8.06 -10.34 -4.55
CA ARG A 109 7.73 -10.68 -3.16
C ARG A 109 7.52 -9.40 -2.38
N ILE A 110 6.40 -9.27 -1.68
CA ILE A 110 6.07 -8.10 -0.85
C ILE A 110 6.09 -8.49 0.62
N GLY A 111 6.75 -7.68 1.44
CA GLY A 111 6.80 -7.84 2.88
C GLY A 111 6.68 -6.53 3.62
N VAL A 112 6.40 -6.62 4.92
CA VAL A 112 6.47 -5.50 5.85
C VAL A 112 7.37 -5.89 7.00
N LYS A 113 8.49 -5.19 7.13
CA LYS A 113 9.41 -5.35 8.26
C LYS A 113 8.95 -4.45 9.41
N TYR A 114 8.76 -5.04 10.58
CA TYR A 114 8.47 -4.31 11.82
C TYR A 114 9.80 -4.02 12.52
N THR A 115 10.07 -2.75 12.77
CA THR A 115 11.26 -2.34 13.55
C THR A 115 10.93 -2.32 15.04
N ASP A 116 9.69 -1.96 15.38
CA ASP A 116 9.19 -1.92 16.76
C ASP A 116 8.10 -2.97 16.99
N ASP A 117 7.84 -3.29 18.26
CA ASP A 117 6.72 -4.14 18.66
C ASP A 117 5.38 -3.50 18.26
N ARG A 118 4.45 -4.33 17.79
CA ARG A 118 3.07 -3.96 17.49
C ARG A 118 2.13 -4.79 18.36
N PHE A 119 1.22 -4.11 19.06
CA PHE A 119 0.24 -4.74 19.94
C PHE A 119 -1.16 -4.70 19.31
N VAL A 120 -2.02 -5.64 19.72
CA VAL A 120 -3.44 -5.66 19.33
C VAL A 120 -4.16 -4.46 19.94
N GLY A 121 -5.11 -3.86 19.19
CA GLY A 121 -5.90 -2.71 19.62
C GLY A 121 -5.33 -1.35 19.20
N GLY A 122 -4.08 -1.30 18.72
CA GLY A 122 -3.51 -0.11 18.11
C GLY A 122 -3.74 -0.02 16.60
N PRO A 123 -3.13 0.98 15.94
CA PRO A 123 -3.16 1.13 14.49
C PRO A 123 -2.76 -0.17 13.76
N VAL A 124 -3.35 -0.37 12.59
CA VAL A 124 -3.19 -1.58 11.77
C VAL A 124 -2.40 -1.21 10.50
N ALA A 125 -1.33 -1.95 10.21
CA ALA A 125 -0.58 -1.73 8.97
C ALA A 125 -1.34 -2.39 7.82
N CYS A 126 -1.59 -1.65 6.74
CA CYS A 126 -2.22 -2.17 5.54
C CYS A 126 -1.35 -1.94 4.32
N VAL A 127 -1.25 -2.98 3.50
CA VAL A 127 -0.67 -2.94 2.16
C VAL A 127 -1.80 -2.87 1.15
N ARG A 128 -1.76 -1.86 0.29
CA ARG A 128 -2.69 -1.66 -0.81
C ARG A 128 -1.97 -1.82 -2.12
N ILE A 129 -2.54 -2.61 -3.03
CA ILE A 129 -1.99 -2.84 -4.36
C ILE A 129 -2.88 -2.14 -5.37
N PHE A 130 -2.28 -1.33 -6.22
CA PHE A 130 -2.92 -0.62 -7.32
C PHE A 130 -2.30 -1.05 -8.64
N LEU A 131 -3.14 -1.28 -9.65
CA LEU A 131 -2.71 -1.47 -11.02
C LEU A 131 -3.46 -0.49 -11.91
N ASN A 132 -2.73 0.34 -12.65
CA ASN A 132 -3.29 1.34 -13.57
C ASN A 132 -4.33 2.25 -12.88
N GLY A 133 -3.98 2.74 -11.68
CA GLY A 133 -4.83 3.62 -10.87
C GLY A 133 -5.97 2.92 -10.12
N GLU A 134 -6.27 1.66 -10.41
CA GLU A 134 -7.33 0.91 -9.74
C GLU A 134 -6.77 0.11 -8.56
N GLN A 135 -7.40 0.24 -7.38
CA GLN A 135 -7.06 -0.60 -6.22
C GLN A 135 -7.52 -2.04 -6.48
N LYS A 136 -6.56 -2.97 -6.55
CA LYS A 136 -6.82 -4.41 -6.77
C LYS A 136 -7.00 -5.16 -5.45
N GLN A 137 -6.16 -4.87 -4.46
CA GLN A 137 -6.22 -5.54 -3.16
C GLN A 137 -5.84 -4.61 -2.02
N GLU A 138 -6.35 -4.93 -0.83
CA GLU A 138 -5.91 -4.36 0.45
C GLU A 138 -5.84 -5.49 1.46
N ILE A 139 -4.69 -5.60 2.12
CA ILE A 139 -4.43 -6.63 3.13
C ILE A 139 -3.85 -5.92 4.34
N CYS A 140 -4.37 -6.26 5.53
CA CYS A 140 -4.01 -5.59 6.78
C CYS A 140 -3.54 -6.60 7.82
N ASP A 141 -2.47 -6.28 8.53
CA ASP A 141 -1.92 -7.12 9.60
C ASP A 141 -2.60 -6.83 10.92
N LYS A 142 -3.56 -7.69 11.28
CA LYS A 142 -4.31 -7.58 12.54
C LYS A 142 -3.61 -8.26 13.71
N GLU A 143 -2.53 -9.00 13.46
CA GLU A 143 -1.81 -9.76 14.49
C GLU A 143 -0.77 -8.93 15.24
N ALA A 144 -0.54 -9.28 16.51
CA ALA A 144 0.60 -8.72 17.24
C ALA A 144 1.91 -9.11 16.55
N ARG A 145 2.88 -8.19 16.52
CA ARG A 145 4.21 -8.42 15.94
C ARG A 145 5.29 -8.00 16.92
N LYS A 146 6.43 -8.69 16.86
CA LYS A 146 7.64 -8.28 17.56
C LYS A 146 8.52 -7.45 16.64
N GLY A 147 9.23 -6.48 17.21
CA GLY A 147 10.27 -5.74 16.51
C GLY A 147 11.31 -6.71 15.95
N GLY A 148 11.80 -6.43 14.75
CA GLY A 148 12.68 -7.29 13.98
C GLY A 148 11.97 -8.38 13.16
N THR A 149 10.66 -8.58 13.32
CA THR A 149 9.92 -9.58 12.52
C THR A 149 9.50 -9.02 11.16
N GLU A 150 9.30 -9.92 10.21
CA GLU A 150 8.75 -9.61 8.89
C GLU A 150 7.40 -10.29 8.71
N TRP A 151 6.44 -9.51 8.22
CA TRP A 151 5.17 -10.01 7.72
C TRP A 151 5.29 -10.19 6.21
N THR A 152 5.43 -11.43 5.76
CA THR A 152 5.46 -11.77 4.33
C THR A 152 4.04 -11.89 3.80
N LEU A 153 3.69 -11.09 2.80
CA LEU A 153 2.35 -11.10 2.23
C LEU A 153 2.23 -12.16 1.14
N GLY A 154 3.22 -12.26 0.26
CA GLY A 154 3.15 -13.06 -0.96
C GLY A 154 3.99 -12.45 -2.07
N ALA A 155 3.71 -12.83 -3.31
CA ALA A 155 4.28 -12.21 -4.49
C ALA A 155 3.20 -11.50 -5.31
N VAL A 156 3.38 -10.21 -5.61
CA VAL A 156 2.47 -9.47 -6.47
C VAL A 156 2.85 -9.71 -7.93
N VAL A 157 1.92 -10.23 -8.71
CA VAL A 157 2.09 -10.44 -10.15
C VAL A 157 1.91 -9.10 -10.87
N ALA A 158 2.94 -8.63 -11.56
CA ALA A 158 2.98 -7.27 -12.11
C ALA A 158 1.86 -6.96 -13.11
N ARG A 159 1.47 -7.95 -13.91
CA ARG A 159 0.44 -7.82 -14.95
C ARG A 159 -0.98 -7.71 -14.40
N THR A 160 -1.25 -8.32 -13.24
CA THR A 160 -2.60 -8.42 -12.67
C THR A 160 -2.77 -7.56 -11.42
N GLY A 161 -1.67 -7.19 -10.76
CA GLY A 161 -1.69 -6.55 -9.44
C GLY A 161 -2.27 -7.46 -8.36
N VAL A 162 -2.33 -8.77 -8.62
CA VAL A 162 -2.84 -9.77 -7.68
C VAL A 162 -1.68 -10.33 -6.88
N LEU A 163 -1.88 -10.40 -5.57
CA LEU A 163 -0.96 -11.07 -4.67
C LEU A 163 -1.23 -12.59 -4.67
N GLU A 164 -0.20 -13.37 -4.94
CA GLU A 164 -0.21 -14.82 -4.88
C GLU A 164 0.58 -15.31 -3.66
N PRO A 165 0.16 -16.41 -3.02
CA PRO A 165 0.94 -17.02 -1.96
C PRO A 165 2.30 -17.49 -2.49
N LEU A 166 3.32 -17.39 -1.64
CA LEU A 166 4.61 -18.01 -1.94
C LEU A 166 4.46 -19.54 -1.86
N ARG A 167 5.27 -20.24 -2.65
CA ARG A 167 5.45 -21.70 -2.51
C ARG A 167 6.09 -22.04 -1.17
N ASP A 168 6.00 -23.31 -0.77
CA ASP A 168 6.58 -23.81 0.49
C ASP A 168 8.11 -23.60 0.57
N ASP A 169 8.78 -23.54 -0.58
CA ASP A 169 10.21 -23.22 -0.71
C ASP A 169 10.50 -21.71 -0.70
N GLY A 170 9.49 -20.89 -0.44
CA GLY A 170 9.55 -19.43 -0.46
C GLY A 170 9.62 -18.84 -1.87
N THR A 171 9.56 -19.65 -2.94
CA THR A 171 9.63 -19.16 -4.31
C THR A 171 8.32 -18.58 -4.81
N VAL A 172 8.43 -17.75 -5.85
CA VAL A 172 7.28 -17.14 -6.50
C VAL A 172 6.68 -18.17 -7.48
N PRO A 173 5.35 -18.34 -7.55
CA PRO A 173 4.74 -19.18 -8.58
C PRO A 173 5.20 -18.75 -9.98
N ASP A 174 5.42 -19.72 -10.86
CA ASP A 174 5.84 -19.42 -12.22
C ASP A 174 4.64 -18.87 -13.00
N VAL A 175 4.67 -17.59 -13.35
CA VAL A 175 3.53 -16.88 -13.99
C VAL A 175 3.57 -17.00 -15.53
N THR A 176 4.23 -18.03 -16.06
CA THR A 176 4.51 -18.20 -17.51
C THR A 176 3.30 -18.59 -18.38
N GLY A 177 2.06 -18.45 -17.90
CA GLY A 177 0.90 -19.17 -18.47
C GLY A 177 -0.37 -18.41 -18.85
N ALA A 178 -0.43 -17.08 -18.83
CA ALA A 178 -1.66 -16.36 -19.22
C ALA A 178 -1.50 -15.65 -20.58
N ASN A 179 -1.83 -16.37 -21.65
CA ASN A 179 -2.17 -15.82 -22.97
C ASN A 179 -3.69 -15.61 -23.07
#